data_AF-A0A1J5HIC6-F1
#
_entry.id   AF-A0A1J5HIC6-F1
#
_cell.length_a   1.000
_cell.length_b   1.000
_cell.length_c   1.000
_cell.angle_alpha   90.00
_cell.angle_beta   90.00
_cell.angle_gamma   90.00
#
_symmetry.space_group_name_H-M   'P 1'
#
loop_
_entity.id
_entity.type
_entity.pdbx_description
1 polymer ?
#
loop_
_entity_poly.entity_id
_entity_poly.type
_entity_poly.pdbx_seq_one_letter_code
_entity_poly.pdbx_strand_id
1 'polypeptide(L)'
;MLIPSITRIKTNYTLIPESSSADGGFCSQENLEKCKELVLTNIVFTKVTKSLQNIASSPEIERMLKKWRVTTEAVISNLKRGFDLQRVLWEGFEKFSSKVAWSVLGYNLRVMVNRMLE
;
A
#
# COMPACT_ATOMS: atom_id res chain seq x y z
N MET A 1 3.66 1.40 -11.04
CA MET A 1 2.35 1.23 -10.37
C MET A 1 1.91 2.44 -9.56
N LEU A 2 2.80 3.23 -8.94
CA LEU A 2 2.41 4.39 -8.11
C LEU A 2 1.36 5.32 -8.77
N ILE A 3 1.70 5.94 -9.90
CA ILE A 3 0.81 6.89 -10.59
C ILE A 3 -0.46 6.23 -11.13
N PRO A 4 -0.41 5.05 -11.81
CA PRO A 4 -1.63 4.35 -12.20
C PRO A 4 -2.58 4.06 -11.05
N SER A 5 -2.06 3.69 -9.87
CA SER A 5 -2.89 3.41 -8.68
C SER A 5 -3.59 4.67 -8.17
N ILE A 6 -2.87 5.79 -8.05
CA ILE A 6 -3.46 7.08 -7.62
C ILE A 6 -4.53 7.54 -8.63
N THR A 7 -4.22 7.43 -9.92
CA THR A 7 -5.15 7.79 -11.00
C THR A 7 -6.43 6.95 -10.93
N ARG A 8 -6.30 5.65 -10.66
CA ARG A 8 -7.46 4.77 -10.48
C ARG A 8 -8.33 5.16 -9.30
N ILE A 9 -7.74 5.59 -8.19
CA ILE A 9 -8.50 6.10 -7.04
C ILE A 9 -9.29 7.34 -7.46
N LYS A 10 -8.66 8.29 -8.16
CA LYS A 10 -9.33 9.47 -8.71
C LYS A 10 -10.47 9.10 -9.66
N THR A 11 -10.26 8.17 -10.58
CA THR A 11 -11.29 7.75 -11.54
C THR A 11 -12.47 7.06 -10.85
N ASN A 12 -12.20 6.14 -9.91
CA ASN A 12 -13.25 5.30 -9.33
C ASN A 12 -13.98 5.96 -8.17
N TYR A 13 -13.31 6.83 -7.42
CA TYR A 13 -13.85 7.45 -6.21
C TYR A 13 -13.95 8.96 -6.30
N THR A 14 -13.57 9.59 -7.42
CA THR A 14 -13.54 11.06 -7.60
C THR A 14 -12.72 11.80 -6.53
N LEU A 15 -11.80 11.08 -5.88
CA LEU A 15 -10.98 11.58 -4.78
C LEU A 15 -9.50 11.40 -5.10
N ILE A 16 -8.70 12.38 -4.72
CA ILE A 16 -7.24 12.30 -4.77
C ILE A 16 -6.75 12.13 -3.32
N PRO A 17 -5.89 11.14 -3.04
CA PRO A 17 -5.29 11.02 -1.72
C PRO A 17 -4.37 12.22 -1.44
N GLU A 18 -4.43 12.78 -0.23
CA GLU A 18 -3.53 13.86 0.18
C GLU A 18 -2.06 13.40 0.27
N SER A 19 -1.87 12.13 0.60
CA SER A 19 -0.56 11.56 0.92
C SER A 19 -0.30 10.26 0.16
N SER A 20 0.96 10.02 -0.20
CA SER A 20 1.44 8.75 -0.73
C SER A 20 2.62 8.21 0.09
N SER A 21 2.68 6.89 0.22
CA SER A 21 3.79 6.17 0.84
C SER A 21 4.17 5.00 -0.06
N ALA A 22 5.35 5.07 -0.68
CA ALA A 22 5.81 4.14 -1.70
C ALA A 22 7.19 3.55 -1.38
N ASP A 23 7.50 2.40 -1.98
CA ASP A 23 8.84 1.81 -1.88
C ASP A 23 9.91 2.68 -2.57
N GLY A 24 11.17 2.50 -2.17
CA GLY A 24 12.32 3.14 -2.81
C GLY A 24 12.45 2.80 -4.30
N GLY A 25 11.94 1.66 -4.78
CA GLY A 25 11.88 1.34 -6.21
C GLY A 25 11.00 2.30 -7.03
N PHE A 26 10.15 3.10 -6.38
CA PHE A 26 9.36 4.15 -7.03
C PHE A 26 9.97 5.55 -6.87
N CYS A 27 11.09 5.68 -6.17
CA CYS A 27 11.79 6.95 -5.96
C CYS A 27 12.45 7.43 -7.26
N SER A 28 11.74 8.23 -8.06
CA SER A 28 12.25 8.86 -9.27
C SER A 28 11.73 10.28 -9.41
N GLN A 29 12.48 11.15 -10.09
CA GLN A 29 12.07 12.54 -10.32
C GLN A 29 10.74 12.59 -11.07
N GLU A 30 10.59 11.74 -12.08
CA GLU A 30 9.36 11.61 -12.85
C GLU A 30 8.14 11.28 -11.97
N ASN A 31 8.27 10.34 -11.03
CA ASN A 31 7.17 10.00 -10.12
C ASN A 31 6.89 11.14 -9.13
N LEU A 32 7.92 11.83 -8.64
CA LEU A 32 7.75 12.97 -7.75
C LEU A 32 6.98 14.09 -8.44
N GLU A 33 7.36 14.46 -9.67
CA GLU A 33 6.68 15.51 -10.43
C GLU A 33 5.24 15.12 -10.78
N LYS A 34 5.00 13.88 -11.24
CA LYS A 34 3.63 13.39 -11.49
C LYS A 34 2.75 13.39 -10.22
N CYS A 35 3.32 13.08 -9.06
CA CYS A 35 2.58 13.19 -7.80
C CYS A 35 2.24 14.65 -7.47
N LYS A 36 3.12 15.62 -7.76
CA LYS A 36 2.84 17.06 -7.62
C LYS A 36 1.78 17.55 -8.59
N GLU A 37 1.82 17.11 -9.84
CA GLU A 37 0.78 17.40 -10.85
C GLU A 37 -0.60 16.89 -10.41
N LEU A 38 -0.61 15.76 -9.69
CA LEU A 38 -1.81 15.22 -9.06
C LEU A 38 -2.18 15.91 -7.74
N VAL A 39 -1.45 16.96 -7.33
CA VAL A 39 -1.74 17.80 -6.15
C VAL A 39 -1.65 17.03 -4.83
N LEU A 40 -0.73 16.06 -4.73
CA LEU A 40 -0.42 15.41 -3.46
C LEU A 40 0.39 16.35 -2.55
N THR A 41 0.02 16.43 -1.27
CA THR A 41 0.72 17.24 -0.27
C THR A 41 1.93 16.50 0.31
N ASN A 42 1.78 15.20 0.60
CA ASN A 42 2.85 14.37 1.14
C ASN A 42 3.22 13.26 0.16
N ILE A 43 4.48 13.19 -0.24
CA ILE A 43 5.05 12.22 -1.16
C ILE A 43 6.26 11.59 -0.48
N VAL A 44 6.07 10.40 0.07
CA VAL A 44 7.06 9.72 0.91
C VAL A 44 7.49 8.40 0.27
N PHE A 45 8.79 8.23 0.12
CA PHE A 45 9.45 6.99 -0.25
C PHE A 45 10.16 6.38 0.96
N THR A 46 10.12 5.05 1.08
CA THR A 46 10.85 4.33 2.15
C THR A 46 12.34 4.58 2.10
N LYS A 47 12.90 4.62 0.87
CA LYS A 47 14.31 4.88 0.60
C LYS A 47 14.40 6.00 -0.44
N VAL A 48 15.17 7.02 -0.09
CA VAL A 48 15.45 8.21 -0.90
C VAL A 48 16.89 8.18 -1.42
N THR A 49 17.22 9.03 -2.38
CA THR A 49 18.60 9.22 -2.85
C THR A 49 19.15 10.55 -2.32
N LYS A 50 20.42 10.88 -2.61
CA LYS A 50 20.96 12.20 -2.24
C LYS A 50 20.27 13.34 -3.01
N SER A 51 19.92 13.09 -4.27
CA SER A 51 19.34 14.09 -5.18
C SER A 51 17.82 14.22 -5.07
N LEU A 52 17.12 13.22 -4.52
CA LEU A 52 15.67 13.23 -4.41
C LEU A 52 15.26 12.91 -2.98
N GLN A 53 14.69 13.90 -2.30
CA GLN A 53 14.16 13.78 -0.95
C GLN A 53 12.64 13.64 -0.95
N ASN A 54 12.10 13.19 0.18
CA ASN A 54 10.67 13.15 0.41
C ASN A 54 10.09 14.56 0.49
N ILE A 55 8.81 14.68 0.13
CA ILE A 55 8.01 15.87 0.39
C ILE A 55 7.01 15.51 1.48
N ALA A 56 7.08 16.17 2.62
CA ALA A 56 6.13 15.98 3.70
C ALA A 56 5.90 17.30 4.43
N SER A 57 4.69 17.52 4.91
CA SER A 57 4.29 18.71 5.67
C SER A 57 5.01 18.79 7.03
N SER A 58 5.42 17.65 7.59
CA SER A 58 6.27 17.61 8.79
C SER A 58 7.12 16.32 8.86
N PRO A 59 8.22 16.33 9.64
CA PRO A 59 9.01 15.12 9.92
C PRO A 59 8.18 14.00 10.56
N GLU A 60 7.20 14.33 11.38
CA GLU A 60 6.30 13.37 12.04
C GLU A 60 5.40 12.67 11.00
N ILE A 61 4.87 13.42 10.04
CA ILE A 61 4.07 12.87 8.94
C ILE A 61 4.92 11.95 8.06
N GLU A 62 6.15 12.35 7.73
CA GLU A 62 7.06 11.48 6.98
C GLU A 62 7.31 10.16 7.72
N ARG A 63 7.61 10.24 9.03
CA ARG A 63 7.82 9.07 9.88
C ARG A 63 6.57 8.20 9.97
N MET A 64 5.38 8.81 10.10
CA MET A 64 4.10 8.11 10.14
C MET A 64 3.85 7.36 8.82
N LEU A 65 4.04 8.01 7.67
CA LEU A 65 3.84 7.40 6.35
C LEU A 65 4.82 6.25 6.08
N LYS A 66 6.09 6.39 6.50
CA LYS A 66 7.06 5.27 6.46
C LYS A 66 6.60 4.10 7.31
N LYS A 67 6.15 4.35 8.55
CA LYS A 67 5.62 3.30 9.44
C LYS A 67 4.38 2.63 8.83
N TRP A 68 3.44 3.41 8.30
CA TRP A 68 2.20 2.92 7.71
C TRP A 68 2.47 1.89 6.59
N ARG A 69 3.47 2.16 5.74
CA ARG A 69 3.87 1.24 4.68
C ARG A 69 4.49 -0.05 5.22
N VAL A 70 5.41 0.05 6.19
CA VAL A 70 6.01 -1.13 6.83
C VAL A 70 4.93 -1.99 7.53
N THR A 71 3.97 -1.35 8.20
CA THR A 71 2.83 -2.04 8.82
C THR A 71 1.97 -2.76 7.77
N THR A 72 1.70 -2.12 6.64
CA THR A 72 0.94 -2.73 5.53
C THR A 72 1.66 -3.97 4.98
N GLU A 73 2.97 -3.91 4.79
CA GLU A 73 3.78 -5.07 4.37
C GLU A 73 3.75 -6.20 5.40
N ALA A 74 3.78 -5.87 6.70
CA ALA A 74 3.68 -6.84 7.76
C ALA A 74 2.31 -7.56 7.75
N VAL A 75 1.22 -6.82 7.53
CA VAL A 75 -0.14 -7.38 7.39
C VAL A 75 -0.21 -8.32 6.19
N ILE A 76 0.25 -7.89 5.01
CA ILE A 76 0.27 -8.73 3.80
C ILE A 76 1.13 -9.98 4.02
N SER A 77 2.29 -9.85 4.66
CA SER A 77 3.17 -10.98 4.99
C SER A 77 2.51 -11.99 5.93
N ASN A 78 1.76 -11.50 6.94
CA ASN A 78 1.02 -12.35 7.88
C ASN A 78 -0.13 -13.07 7.18
N LEU A 79 -0.91 -12.35 6.36
CA LEU A 79 -1.94 -12.94 5.51
C LEU A 79 -1.38 -14.05 4.62
N LYS A 80 -0.28 -13.77 3.90
CA LYS A 80 0.30 -14.73 2.95
C LYS A 80 0.77 -16.01 3.62
N ARG A 81 1.40 -15.90 4.79
CA ARG A 81 1.90 -17.04 5.56
C ARG A 81 0.79 -17.80 6.29
N GLY A 82 -0.19 -17.09 6.84
CA GLY A 82 -1.26 -17.69 7.63
C GLY A 82 -2.38 -18.35 6.83
N PHE A 83 -2.50 -18.02 5.54
CA PHE A 83 -3.60 -18.48 4.67
C PHE A 83 -3.13 -19.11 3.34
N ASP A 84 -1.86 -19.53 3.29
CA ASP A 84 -1.21 -20.19 2.15
C ASP A 84 -1.34 -19.45 0.81
N LEU A 85 -1.25 -18.11 0.86
CA LEU A 85 -1.27 -17.27 -0.35
C LEU A 85 0.14 -17.02 -0.91
N GLN A 86 1.17 -17.73 -0.44
CA GLN A 86 2.49 -17.69 -1.07
C GLN A 86 2.45 -18.30 -2.47
N ARG A 87 1.65 -19.36 -2.68
CA ARG A 87 1.39 -20.00 -3.97
C ARG A 87 -0.03 -20.56 -3.96
N VAL A 88 -0.89 -20.05 -4.85
CA VAL A 88 -2.24 -20.57 -5.02
C VAL A 88 -2.21 -21.72 -6.03
N LEU A 89 -2.62 -22.91 -5.59
CA LEU A 89 -2.67 -24.12 -6.43
C LEU A 89 -4.00 -24.29 -7.17
N TRP A 90 -4.95 -23.39 -6.97
CA TRP A 90 -6.26 -23.47 -7.61
C TRP A 90 -6.16 -23.02 -9.07
N GLU A 91 -6.50 -23.93 -9.97
CA GLU A 91 -6.39 -23.69 -11.41
C GLU A 91 -7.51 -22.81 -11.96
N GLY A 92 -7.14 -21.84 -12.80
CA GLY A 92 -8.06 -20.89 -13.42
C GLY A 92 -8.23 -19.59 -12.61
N PHE A 93 -8.40 -18.48 -13.32
CA PHE A 93 -8.44 -17.13 -12.75
C PHE A 93 -9.58 -16.94 -11.73
N GLU A 94 -10.75 -17.51 -11.98
CA GLU A 94 -11.91 -17.43 -11.09
C GLU A 94 -11.64 -18.16 -9.77
N LYS A 95 -11.06 -19.36 -9.84
CA LYS A 95 -10.71 -20.13 -8.64
C LYS A 95 -9.56 -19.46 -7.89
N PHE A 96 -8.54 -18.95 -8.59
CA PHE A 96 -7.49 -18.13 -8.00
C PHE A 96 -8.08 -16.94 -7.22
N SER A 97 -8.96 -16.17 -7.87
CA SER A 97 -9.63 -15.00 -7.26
C SER A 97 -10.45 -15.40 -6.04
N SER A 98 -11.18 -16.51 -6.13
CA SER A 98 -11.97 -17.06 -5.03
C SER A 98 -11.08 -17.44 -3.84
N LYS A 99 -9.95 -18.13 -4.07
CA LYS A 99 -9.00 -18.48 -3.00
C LYS A 99 -8.46 -17.23 -2.31
N VAL A 100 -8.07 -16.20 -3.08
CA VAL A 100 -7.58 -14.94 -2.52
C VAL A 100 -8.66 -14.26 -1.70
N ALA A 101 -9.89 -14.15 -2.21
CA ALA A 101 -11.00 -13.50 -1.52
C ALA A 101 -11.35 -14.19 -0.18
N TRP A 102 -11.48 -15.52 -0.18
CA TRP A 102 -11.77 -16.28 1.03
C TRP A 102 -10.65 -16.19 2.06
N SER A 103 -9.39 -16.23 1.64
CA SER A 103 -8.24 -16.05 2.53
C SER A 103 -8.18 -14.65 3.15
N VAL A 104 -8.47 -13.60 2.38
CA VAL A 104 -8.54 -12.22 2.89
C VAL A 104 -9.68 -12.07 3.91
N LEU A 105 -10.86 -12.61 3.60
CA LEU A 105 -12.00 -12.59 4.53
C LEU A 105 -11.67 -13.31 5.84
N GLY A 106 -11.14 -14.54 5.76
CA GLY A 106 -10.76 -15.32 6.93
C GLY A 106 -9.69 -14.62 7.78
N TYR A 107 -8.72 -13.96 7.14
CA TYR A 107 -7.70 -13.18 7.85
C TYR A 107 -8.31 -12.00 8.61
N ASN A 108 -9.20 -11.24 7.97
CA ASN A 108 -9.85 -10.10 8.61
C ASN A 108 -10.71 -10.55 9.80
N LEU A 109 -11.47 -11.64 9.66
CA LEU A 109 -12.25 -12.22 10.76
C LEU A 109 -11.34 -12.62 11.94
N ARG A 110 -10.23 -13.31 11.67
CA ARG A 110 -9.23 -13.64 12.70
C ARG A 110 -8.71 -12.39 13.43
N VAL A 111 -8.37 -11.34 12.68
CA VAL A 111 -7.87 -10.08 13.28
C VAL A 111 -8.95 -9.43 14.15
N MET A 112 -10.20 -9.37 13.68
CA MET A 112 -11.31 -8.79 14.44
C MET A 112 -11.58 -9.56 15.73
N VAL A 113 -11.64 -10.90 15.66
CA VAL A 113 -11.86 -11.74 16.84
C VAL A 113 -10.75 -11.55 17.86
N ASN A 114 -9.48 -11.57 17.44
CA ASN A 114 -8.37 -11.34 18.36
C ASN A 114 -8.47 -9.98 19.06
N ARG A 115 -8.87 -8.92 18.34
CA ARG A 115 -9.06 -7.58 18.93
C ARG A 115 -10.26 -7.47 19.87
N MET A 116 -11.23 -8.38 19.78
CA MET A 116 -12.38 -8.43 20.69
C MET A 116 -12.09 -9.21 21.97
N LEU A 117 -11.08 -10.09 21.93
CA LEU A 117 -10.67 -10.93 23.06
C LEU A 117 -9.54 -10.31 23.90
N GLU A 118 -8.87 -9.28 23.36
CA GLU A 118 -7.91 -8.39 24.06
C GLU A 118 -8.64 -7.34 24.90
#